data_AF-A0A353B9D7-F1
#
_entry.id   AF-A0A353B9D7-F1
#
_cell.length_a   1.000
_cell.length_b   1.000
_cell.length_c   1.000
_cell.angle_alpha   90.00
_cell.angle_beta   90.00
_cell.angle_gamma   90.00
#
_symmetry.space_group_name_H-M   'P 1'
#
loop_
_entity.id
_entity.type
_entity.pdbx_description
1 polymer ?
#
loop_
_entity_poly.entity_id
_entity_poly.type
_entity_poly.pdbx_seq_one_letter_code
_entity_poly.pdbx_strand_id
1 'polypeptide(L)'
;MLLCSPLVGQETYPKQLTGFLQNGMKVGLKSYVNNPNMDLTIFSEKQFATVIAAHTETLEKLAEGNEEIASQAKDAIESFRQSLPERIKQLPPGKTYAEPTVQLSVPRLFYATIVHVGEDYVLLKYDEGKEKDLKQAIALHRISRIRWYSGKLTFNVNAKVVEK
;
A
#
# COMPACT_ATOMS: atom_id res chain seq x y z
N MET A 1 -40.76 -7.72 -41.75
CA MET A 1 -41.12 -6.96 -40.54
C MET A 1 -40.05 -7.28 -39.49
N LEU A 2 -39.07 -6.40 -39.32
CA LEU A 2 -37.94 -6.58 -38.41
C LEU A 2 -38.44 -6.25 -36.99
N LEU A 3 -38.52 -7.26 -36.12
CA LEU A 3 -38.71 -7.05 -34.69
C LEU A 3 -37.34 -6.78 -34.08
N CYS A 4 -37.04 -5.51 -33.83
CA CYS A 4 -35.94 -5.10 -32.97
C CYS A 4 -36.27 -5.51 -31.52
N SER A 5 -35.63 -6.56 -31.02
CA SER A 5 -35.53 -6.80 -29.58
C SER A 5 -34.43 -5.92 -29.01
N PRO A 6 -34.67 -5.15 -27.93
CA PRO A 6 -33.60 -4.44 -27.25
C PRO A 6 -32.84 -5.45 -26.38
N LEU A 7 -31.75 -6.01 -26.91
CA LEU A 7 -30.71 -6.60 -26.04
C LEU A 7 -29.92 -5.45 -25.43
N VAL A 8 -30.53 -4.75 -24.47
CA VAL A 8 -29.76 -4.05 -23.44
C VAL A 8 -29.17 -5.17 -22.60
N GLY A 9 -27.93 -5.55 -22.92
CA GLY A 9 -27.17 -6.52 -22.16
C GLY A 9 -27.14 -6.05 -20.71
N GLN A 10 -27.90 -6.73 -19.84
CA GLN A 10 -27.61 -6.69 -18.42
C GLN A 10 -26.17 -7.13 -18.28
N GLU A 11 -25.27 -6.20 -17.96
CA GLU A 11 -23.92 -6.54 -17.53
C GLU A 11 -24.08 -7.55 -16.40
N THR A 12 -23.82 -8.80 -16.71
CA THR A 12 -23.97 -9.89 -15.76
C THR A 12 -22.72 -9.85 -14.90
N TYR A 13 -22.71 -8.92 -13.95
CA TYR A 13 -21.62 -8.82 -13.00
C TYR A 13 -21.56 -10.13 -12.19
N PRO A 14 -20.35 -10.67 -11.96
CA PRO A 14 -20.22 -11.84 -11.11
C PRO A 14 -20.81 -11.52 -9.73
N LYS A 15 -21.67 -12.41 -9.23
CA LYS A 15 -22.36 -12.25 -7.92
C LYS A 15 -21.38 -12.16 -6.75
N GLN A 16 -20.15 -12.60 -6.95
CA GLN A 16 -19.10 -12.62 -5.94
C GLN A 16 -17.77 -12.18 -6.57
N LEU A 17 -16.97 -11.48 -5.79
CA LEU A 17 -15.66 -10.96 -6.21
C LEU A 17 -14.57 -12.06 -6.27
N THR A 18 -14.93 -13.33 -6.12
CA THR A 18 -14.02 -14.50 -6.11
C THR A 18 -13.24 -14.68 -7.39
N GLY A 19 -13.83 -14.33 -8.53
CA GLY A 19 -13.18 -14.50 -9.84
C GLY A 19 -11.85 -13.75 -9.99
N PHE A 20 -11.57 -12.79 -9.10
CA PHE A 20 -10.34 -12.01 -9.09
C PHE A 20 -9.28 -12.53 -8.12
N LEU A 21 -9.61 -13.54 -7.30
CA LEU A 21 -8.75 -14.05 -6.24
C LEU A 21 -8.20 -15.43 -6.61
N GLN A 22 -6.92 -15.64 -6.31
CA GLN A 22 -6.23 -16.90 -6.59
C GLN A 22 -5.25 -17.22 -5.47
N ASN A 23 -4.92 -18.51 -5.34
CA ASN A 23 -3.90 -18.97 -4.40
C ASN A 23 -2.55 -18.34 -4.73
N GLY A 24 -1.79 -18.00 -3.70
CA GLY A 24 -0.49 -17.34 -3.79
C GLY A 24 -0.54 -15.82 -3.91
N MET A 25 -1.70 -15.22 -4.20
CA MET A 25 -1.82 -13.77 -4.32
C MET A 25 -1.44 -13.06 -3.03
N LYS A 26 -0.70 -11.96 -3.18
CA LYS A 26 -0.24 -11.09 -2.10
C LYS A 26 -1.23 -9.97 -1.87
N VAL A 27 -1.75 -9.85 -0.65
CA VAL A 27 -2.87 -8.98 -0.33
C VAL A 27 -2.65 -8.17 0.94
N GLY A 28 -3.18 -6.96 0.98
CA GLY A 28 -3.29 -6.14 2.18
C GLY A 28 -4.76 -5.93 2.52
N LEU A 29 -5.13 -6.20 3.76
CA LEU A 29 -6.49 -6.04 4.26
C LEU A 29 -6.61 -4.75 5.06
N LYS A 30 -7.68 -4.01 4.79
CA LYS A 30 -8.12 -2.91 5.61
C LYS A 30 -9.45 -3.29 6.25
N SER A 31 -9.44 -3.45 7.57
CA SER A 31 -10.65 -3.52 8.39
C SER A 31 -10.94 -2.15 8.98
N TYR A 32 -12.22 -1.81 9.14
CA TYR A 32 -12.66 -0.56 9.76
C TYR A 32 -13.29 -0.87 11.11
N VAL A 33 -12.95 -0.12 12.15
CA VAL A 33 -13.32 -0.38 13.56
C VAL A 33 -14.84 -0.60 13.74
N ASN A 34 -15.67 0.02 12.91
CA ASN A 34 -17.14 -0.06 12.97
C ASN A 34 -17.81 -0.62 11.71
N ASN A 35 -17.06 -1.29 10.83
CA ASN A 35 -17.62 -1.90 9.63
C ASN A 35 -17.18 -3.37 9.57
N PRO A 36 -18.13 -4.34 9.53
CA PRO A 36 -17.77 -5.74 9.36
C PRO A 36 -17.13 -6.00 7.98
N ASN A 37 -17.29 -5.08 7.03
CA ASN A 37 -16.72 -5.18 5.69
C ASN A 37 -15.24 -4.81 5.66
N MET A 38 -14.54 -5.41 4.70
CA MET A 38 -13.11 -5.29 4.49
C MET A 38 -12.80 -4.89 3.06
N ASP A 39 -11.78 -4.04 2.91
CA ASP A 39 -11.19 -3.75 1.61
C ASP A 39 -9.93 -4.59 1.42
N LEU A 40 -9.85 -5.27 0.28
CA LEU A 40 -8.70 -6.08 -0.10
C LEU A 40 -7.91 -5.38 -1.20
N THR A 41 -6.61 -5.23 -0.98
CA THR A 41 -5.67 -4.63 -1.93
C THR A 41 -4.71 -5.70 -2.42
N ILE A 42 -4.67 -5.99 -3.71
CA ILE A 42 -3.77 -6.96 -4.35
C ILE A 42 -2.46 -6.25 -4.70
N PHE A 43 -1.34 -6.87 -4.35
CA PHE A 43 0.01 -6.41 -4.64
C PHE A 43 0.70 -7.37 -5.61
N SER A 44 1.61 -6.86 -6.44
CA SER A 44 2.63 -7.71 -7.05
C SER A 44 3.61 -8.22 -5.99
N GLU A 45 4.33 -9.30 -6.28
CA GLU A 45 5.33 -9.85 -5.35
C GLU A 45 6.40 -8.82 -4.96
N LYS A 46 6.94 -8.08 -5.94
CA LYS A 46 7.93 -7.03 -5.71
C LYS A 46 7.39 -5.94 -4.78
N GLN A 47 6.19 -5.44 -5.05
CA GLN A 47 5.55 -4.40 -4.23
C GLN A 47 5.29 -4.90 -2.82
N PHE A 48 4.79 -6.12 -2.68
CA PHE A 48 4.49 -6.72 -1.38
C PHE A 48 5.77 -6.88 -0.56
N ALA A 49 6.81 -7.48 -1.12
CA ALA A 49 8.10 -7.65 -0.45
C ALA A 49 8.68 -6.30 0.01
N THR A 50 8.58 -5.28 -0.85
CA THR A 50 9.03 -3.92 -0.53
C THR A 50 8.27 -3.34 0.66
N VAL A 51 6.94 -3.48 0.68
CA VAL A 51 6.11 -2.91 1.75
C VAL A 51 6.31 -3.64 3.08
N ILE A 52 6.45 -4.97 3.06
CA ILE A 52 6.79 -5.74 4.27
C ILE A 52 8.15 -5.30 4.82
N ALA A 53 9.17 -5.22 3.95
CA ALA A 53 10.50 -4.80 4.37
C ALA A 53 10.49 -3.36 4.92
N ALA A 54 9.67 -2.47 4.36
CA ALA A 54 9.51 -1.09 4.84
C ALA A 54 9.00 -0.97 6.29
N HIS A 55 8.37 -2.01 6.83
CA HIS A 55 7.95 -2.03 8.25
C HIS A 55 9.07 -2.47 9.21
N THR A 56 10.06 -3.21 8.73
CA THR A 56 11.09 -3.84 9.57
C THR A 56 12.48 -3.25 9.36
N GLU A 57 12.74 -2.67 8.20
CA GLU A 57 14.06 -2.21 7.78
C GLU A 57 14.15 -0.70 7.71
N THR A 58 15.38 -0.18 7.76
CA THR A 58 15.64 1.24 7.55
C THR A 58 15.66 1.54 6.05
N LEU A 59 15.47 2.80 5.68
CA LEU A 59 15.44 3.21 4.28
C LEU A 59 16.76 2.90 3.57
N GLU A 60 17.89 3.00 4.26
CA GLU A 60 19.21 2.70 3.72
C GLU A 60 19.30 1.24 3.25
N LYS A 61 18.82 0.30 4.08
CA LYS A 61 18.78 -1.13 3.72
C LYS A 61 17.85 -1.41 2.56
N LEU A 62 16.68 -0.77 2.53
CA LEU A 62 15.74 -0.90 1.42
C LEU A 62 16.34 -0.38 0.11
N ALA A 63 17.13 0.68 0.17
CA ALA A 63 17.77 1.29 -0.99
C ALA A 63 18.91 0.43 -1.55
N GLU A 64 19.66 -0.29 -0.70
CA GLU A 64 20.73 -1.22 -1.13
C GLU A 64 20.20 -2.35 -2.02
N GLY A 65 18.98 -2.84 -1.75
CA GLY A 65 18.35 -3.92 -2.51
C GLY A 65 17.38 -3.48 -3.61
N ASN A 66 17.12 -2.18 -3.76
CA ASN A 66 16.12 -1.67 -4.71
C ASN A 66 16.49 -0.28 -5.24
N GLU A 67 17.09 -0.26 -6.43
CA GLU A 67 17.50 0.98 -7.13
C GLU A 67 16.36 2.00 -7.30
N GLU A 68 15.13 1.52 -7.47
CA GLU A 68 13.96 2.39 -7.60
C GLU A 68 13.68 3.17 -6.31
N ILE A 69 13.83 2.52 -5.15
CA ILE A 69 13.69 3.17 -3.83
C ILE A 69 14.84 4.15 -3.61
N ALA A 70 16.08 3.75 -3.96
CA ALA A 70 17.25 4.60 -3.84
C ALA A 70 17.09 5.89 -4.68
N SER A 71 16.65 5.76 -5.93
CA SER A 71 16.40 6.90 -6.81
C SER A 71 15.31 7.80 -6.25
N GLN A 72 14.15 7.23 -5.86
CA GLN A 72 13.03 8.03 -5.35
C GLN A 72 13.36 8.74 -4.03
N ALA A 73 14.14 8.10 -3.15
CA ALA A 73 14.64 8.73 -1.92
C ALA A 73 15.57 9.91 -2.23
N LYS A 74 16.48 9.76 -3.20
CA LYS A 74 17.38 10.82 -3.64
C LYS A 74 16.62 11.98 -4.26
N ASP A 75 15.68 11.70 -5.16
CA ASP A 75 14.84 12.71 -5.81
C ASP A 75 14.04 13.52 -4.77
N ALA A 76 13.55 12.84 -3.72
CA ALA A 76 12.84 13.49 -2.62
C ALA A 76 13.75 14.46 -1.83
N ILE A 77 15.00 14.05 -1.51
CA ILE A 77 15.98 14.93 -0.84
C ILE A 77 16.34 16.12 -1.72
N GLU A 78 16.60 15.89 -3.01
CA GLU A 78 16.97 16.96 -3.94
C GLU A 78 15.84 17.97 -4.10
N SER A 79 14.60 17.50 -4.25
CA SER A 79 13.41 18.35 -4.30
C SER A 79 13.26 19.18 -3.02
N PHE A 80 13.50 18.57 -1.86
CA PHE A 80 13.50 19.29 -0.59
C PHE A 80 14.59 20.36 -0.53
N ARG A 81 15.83 20.02 -0.92
CA ARG A 81 16.97 20.94 -0.95
C ARG A 81 16.74 22.13 -1.87
N GLN A 82 16.10 21.92 -3.02
CA GLN A 82 15.71 23.02 -3.92
C GLN A 82 14.69 23.95 -3.28
N SER A 83 13.81 23.43 -2.42
CA SER A 83 12.82 24.24 -1.69
C SER A 83 13.37 24.93 -0.43
N LEU A 84 14.57 24.56 0.04
CA LEU A 84 15.14 25.09 1.29
C LEU A 84 15.30 26.62 1.31
N PRO A 85 15.77 27.30 0.25
CA PRO A 85 15.95 28.76 0.29
C PRO A 85 14.66 29.51 0.60
N GLU A 86 13.54 29.10 0.00
CA GLU A 86 12.22 29.69 0.27
C GLU A 86 11.71 29.35 1.68
N ARG A 87 11.92 28.11 2.13
CA ARG A 87 11.52 27.69 3.48
C ARG A 87 12.30 28.42 4.58
N ILE A 88 13.60 28.66 4.38
CA ILE A 88 14.46 29.36 5.35
C ILE A 88 14.02 30.81 5.51
N LYS A 89 13.54 31.49 4.46
CA LYS A 89 12.99 32.85 4.56
C LYS A 89 11.78 32.94 5.49
N GLN A 90 11.07 31.84 5.71
CA GLN A 90 9.90 31.77 6.59
C GLN A 90 10.27 31.45 8.05
N LEU A 91 11.54 31.15 8.33
CA LEU A 91 12.00 30.86 9.68
C LEU A 91 12.38 32.15 10.44
N PRO A 92 12.27 32.15 11.79
CA PRO A 92 12.81 33.23 12.60
C PRO A 92 14.31 33.44 12.38
N PRO A 93 14.83 34.68 12.56
CA PRO A 93 16.26 34.94 12.51
C PRO A 93 17.05 34.01 13.44
N GLY A 94 18.20 33.52 12.97
CA GLY A 94 19.06 32.59 13.74
C GLY A 94 18.60 31.13 13.74
N LYS A 95 17.55 30.77 12.97
CA LYS A 95 17.11 29.38 12.79
C LYS A 95 17.46 28.85 11.39
N THR A 96 17.69 27.56 11.29
CA THR A 96 17.90 26.84 10.02
C THR A 96 17.28 25.44 10.09
N TYR A 97 17.25 24.72 8.97
CA TYR A 97 16.92 23.29 8.97
C TYR A 97 18.18 22.46 9.21
N ALA A 98 18.07 21.41 10.03
CA ALA A 98 19.04 20.34 10.11
C ALA A 98 19.02 19.47 8.83
N GLU A 99 19.98 18.55 8.70
CA GLU A 99 20.04 17.64 7.56
C GLU A 99 18.70 16.87 7.42
N PRO A 100 18.06 16.90 6.25
CA PRO A 100 16.79 16.21 6.03
C PRO A 100 16.98 14.69 6.09
N THR A 101 15.98 14.02 6.65
CA THR A 101 15.85 12.57 6.64
C THR A 101 14.66 12.18 5.79
N VAL A 102 14.75 11.06 5.08
CA VAL A 102 13.65 10.53 4.28
C VAL A 102 13.07 9.30 4.98
N GLN A 103 11.75 9.24 5.01
CA GLN A 103 11.03 8.08 5.51
C GLN A 103 10.10 7.56 4.43
N LEU A 104 10.13 6.25 4.22
CA LEU A 104 9.17 5.57 3.38
C LEU A 104 7.85 5.42 4.13
N SER A 105 6.78 5.96 3.56
CA SER A 105 5.43 5.77 4.07
C SER A 105 4.72 4.71 3.25
N VAL A 106 4.33 3.64 3.93
CA VAL A 106 3.58 2.54 3.36
C VAL A 106 2.16 2.49 3.94
N PRO A 107 1.18 1.93 3.19
CA PRO A 107 -0.17 1.79 3.70
C PRO A 107 -0.22 0.97 4.99
N ARG A 108 -1.02 1.39 5.96
CA ARG A 108 -1.30 0.57 7.14
C ARG A 108 -2.40 -0.43 6.80
N LEU A 109 -2.01 -1.65 6.47
CA LEU A 109 -2.87 -2.78 6.15
C LEU A 109 -2.38 -4.01 6.93
N PHE A 110 -3.21 -5.03 7.05
CA PHE A 110 -2.76 -6.36 7.45
C PHE A 110 -2.29 -7.09 6.21
N TYR A 111 -1.01 -7.45 6.14
CA TYR A 111 -0.45 -8.07 4.94
C TYR A 111 -0.49 -9.60 5.05
N ALA A 112 -1.00 -10.23 3.99
CA ALA A 112 -1.24 -11.67 3.96
C ALA A 112 -1.09 -12.24 2.55
N THR A 113 -1.00 -13.56 2.49
CA THR A 113 -1.03 -14.36 1.26
C THR A 113 -2.30 -15.18 1.22
N ILE A 114 -2.98 -15.21 0.07
CA ILE A 114 -4.12 -16.11 -0.16
C ILE A 114 -3.60 -17.55 -0.25
N VAL A 115 -4.03 -18.41 0.66
CA VAL A 115 -3.67 -19.82 0.68
C VAL A 115 -4.69 -20.65 -0.09
N HIS A 116 -5.98 -20.30 0.03
CA HIS A 116 -7.08 -21.00 -0.61
C HIS A 116 -8.24 -20.05 -0.92
N VAL A 117 -8.88 -20.24 -2.07
CA VAL A 117 -10.14 -19.59 -2.43
C VAL A 117 -11.23 -20.66 -2.47
N GLY A 118 -12.15 -20.59 -1.51
CA GLY A 118 -13.34 -21.44 -1.45
C GLY A 118 -14.53 -20.81 -2.17
N GLU A 119 -15.69 -21.44 -2.04
CA GLU A 119 -16.93 -20.96 -2.67
C GLU A 119 -17.45 -19.67 -2.02
N ASP A 120 -17.43 -19.60 -0.68
CA ASP A 120 -17.97 -18.46 0.10
C ASP A 120 -16.94 -17.85 1.09
N TYR A 121 -15.68 -18.30 1.02
CA TYR A 121 -14.58 -17.79 1.86
C TYR A 121 -13.23 -17.74 1.13
N VAL A 122 -12.29 -16.99 1.70
CA VAL A 122 -10.86 -17.06 1.39
C VAL A 122 -10.07 -17.36 2.65
N LEU A 123 -9.08 -18.26 2.52
CA LEU A 123 -8.13 -18.55 3.59
C LEU A 123 -6.87 -17.73 3.36
N LEU A 124 -6.50 -16.93 4.34
CA LEU A 124 -5.32 -16.09 4.32
C LEU A 124 -4.29 -16.58 5.32
N LYS A 125 -3.01 -16.34 5.03
CA LYS A 125 -1.90 -16.49 5.96
C LYS A 125 -1.22 -15.14 6.12
N TYR A 126 -1.14 -14.62 7.34
CA TYR A 126 -0.48 -13.34 7.58
C TYR A 126 1.04 -13.45 7.42
N ASP A 127 1.64 -12.44 6.78
CA ASP A 127 3.07 -12.44 6.43
C ASP A 127 3.92 -11.54 7.36
N GLU A 128 3.28 -10.77 8.25
CA GLU A 128 3.97 -9.85 9.17
C GLU A 128 3.32 -9.73 10.56
N GLY A 129 4.02 -9.02 11.45
CA GLY A 129 3.54 -8.66 12.78
C GLY A 129 3.49 -9.83 13.76
N LYS A 130 2.76 -9.65 14.85
CA LYS A 130 2.60 -10.68 15.90
C LYS A 130 1.81 -11.89 15.45
N GLU A 131 1.01 -11.73 14.40
CA GLU A 131 0.14 -12.76 13.83
C GLU A 131 0.79 -13.44 12.62
N LYS A 132 2.09 -13.22 12.37
CA LYS A 132 2.79 -13.88 11.28
C LYS A 132 2.59 -15.40 11.32
N ASP A 133 2.35 -15.97 10.15
CA ASP A 133 2.02 -17.38 9.93
C ASP A 133 0.63 -17.84 10.44
N LEU A 134 -0.12 -16.98 11.14
CA LEU A 134 -1.51 -17.26 11.51
C LEU A 134 -2.37 -17.35 10.25
N LYS A 135 -3.23 -18.37 10.22
CA LYS A 135 -4.20 -18.58 9.14
C LYS A 135 -5.58 -18.12 9.58
N GLN A 136 -6.26 -17.36 8.73
CA GLN A 136 -7.60 -16.87 8.99
C GLN A 136 -8.50 -17.03 7.77
N ALA A 137 -9.69 -17.60 7.98
CA ALA A 137 -10.73 -17.65 6.98
C ALA A 137 -11.57 -16.36 7.03
N ILE A 138 -11.83 -15.77 5.87
CA ILE A 138 -12.66 -14.57 5.73
C ILE A 138 -13.78 -14.88 4.76
N ALA A 139 -15.02 -14.67 5.20
CA ALA A 139 -16.18 -14.84 4.33
C ALA A 139 -16.20 -13.78 3.21
N LEU A 140 -16.43 -14.22 1.98
CA LEU A 140 -16.35 -13.38 0.78
C LEU A 140 -17.37 -12.24 0.77
N HIS A 141 -18.55 -12.45 1.36
CA HIS A 141 -19.57 -11.40 1.49
C HIS A 141 -19.11 -10.21 2.35
N ARG A 142 -18.05 -10.38 3.15
CA ARG A 142 -17.43 -9.28 3.91
C ARG A 142 -16.44 -8.48 3.09
N ILE A 143 -15.99 -8.96 1.93
CA ILE A 143 -15.09 -8.21 1.07
C ILE A 143 -15.93 -7.22 0.25
N SER A 144 -15.93 -5.96 0.66
CA SER A 144 -16.69 -4.91 -0.03
C SER A 144 -16.00 -4.39 -1.28
N ARG A 145 -14.68 -4.56 -1.38
CA ARG A 145 -13.89 -4.02 -2.48
C ARG A 145 -12.61 -4.81 -2.67
N ILE A 146 -12.27 -5.08 -3.94
CA ILE A 146 -10.96 -5.53 -4.37
C ILE A 146 -10.35 -4.43 -5.23
N ARG A 147 -9.07 -4.12 -5.01
CA ARG A 147 -8.31 -3.18 -5.84
C ARG A 147 -6.88 -3.65 -6.03
N TRP A 148 -6.25 -3.27 -7.12
CA TRP A 148 -4.82 -3.46 -7.32
C TRP A 148 -4.07 -2.29 -6.74
N TYR A 149 -2.93 -2.57 -6.13
CA TYR A 149 -2.05 -1.53 -5.61
C TYR A 149 -1.40 -0.77 -6.78
N SER A 150 -1.95 0.41 -7.06
CA SER A 150 -1.42 1.35 -8.04
C SER A 150 -0.64 2.49 -7.38
N GLY A 151 -0.42 2.43 -6.06
CA GLY A 151 0.23 3.50 -5.31
C GLY A 151 1.72 3.57 -5.63
N LYS A 152 2.23 4.77 -5.87
CA LYS A 152 3.65 5.05 -5.69
C LYS A 152 3.95 4.98 -4.19
N LEU A 153 5.10 4.45 -3.82
CA LEU A 153 5.58 4.56 -2.45
C LEU A 153 5.78 6.04 -2.14
N THR A 154 5.28 6.50 -1.00
CA THR A 154 5.36 7.92 -0.65
C THR A 154 6.60 8.14 0.21
N PHE A 155 7.47 9.06 -0.21
CA PHE A 155 8.68 9.43 0.53
C PHE A 155 8.42 10.75 1.25
N ASN A 156 8.40 10.70 2.58
CA ASN A 156 8.24 11.89 3.40
C ASN A 156 9.62 12.39 3.81
N VAL A 157 9.91 13.65 3.50
CA VAL A 157 11.14 14.31 3.92
C VAL A 157 10.88 15.08 5.20
N ASN A 158 11.60 14.73 6.27
CA ASN A 158 11.53 15.37 7.57
C ASN A 158 12.82 16.14 7.83
N ALA A 159 12.71 17.44 8.13
CA ALA A 159 13.83 18.26 8.56
C ALA A 159 13.44 19.05 9.82
N LYS A 160 14.24 18.93 10.88
CA LYS A 160 14.02 19.68 12.13
C LYS A 160 14.55 21.10 11.99
N VAL A 161 13.87 22.06 12.60
CA VAL A 161 14.38 23.43 12.74
C VAL A 161 15.34 23.46 13.93
N VAL A 162 16.54 24.00 13.73
CA VAL A 162 17.61 24.12 14.72
C VAL A 162 18.11 25.57 14.80
N GLU A 163 18.77 25.92 15.90
CA GLU A 163 19.52 27.18 15.99
C GLU A 163 20.79 27.10 15.16
N LYS A 164 21.15 28.22 14.55
CA LYS A 164 22.33 28.37 13.71
C LYS A 164 23.55 28.72 14.54
#